data_AF-A0A957ENJ8-F1
#
_entry.id   AF-A0A957ENJ8-F1
#
_cell.length_a   1.000
_cell.length_b   1.000
_cell.length_c   1.000
_cell.angle_alpha   90.00
_cell.angle_beta   90.00
_cell.angle_gamma   90.00
#
_symmetry.space_group_name_H-M   'P 1'
#
loop_
_entity.id
_entity.type
_entity.pdbx_description
1 polymer ?
#
loop_
_entity_poly.entity_id
_entity_poly.type
_entity_poly.pdbx_seq_one_letter_code
_entity_poly.pdbx_strand_id
1 'polypeptide(L)'
;MAEGDITFSNHFKAELFKGNVDLDGDTFKVQLVNATPDIDTWENEDDITGEISATGYTTGGKTLASLLVTENDTNDRAEWDFADVTWTSLATATINNAVVYLNTGVAATSIIVGWVAISTNSNGGDYTLQINANGFAHLS
;
A
#
# COMPACT_ATOMS: atom_id res chain seq x y z
N MET A 1 -2.57 6.62 -15.42
CA MET A 1 -3.12 7.61 -14.46
C MET A 1 -2.93 6.97 -13.12
N ALA A 2 -2.37 7.68 -12.13
CA ALA A 2 -2.18 7.12 -10.79
C ALA A 2 -3.49 6.49 -10.30
N GLU A 3 -3.39 5.36 -9.60
CA GLU A 3 -4.57 4.72 -9.04
C GLU A 3 -5.24 5.62 -7.97
N GLY A 4 -6.46 5.28 -7.55
CA GLY A 4 -7.42 6.20 -6.92
C GLY A 4 -6.98 6.82 -5.58
N ASP A 5 -7.92 7.47 -4.91
CA ASP A 5 -7.64 8.19 -3.66
C ASP A 5 -7.00 7.26 -2.60
N ILE A 6 -5.94 7.76 -1.97
CA ILE A 6 -5.21 7.07 -0.91
C ILE A 6 -5.84 7.42 0.43
N THR A 7 -6.15 6.41 1.23
CA THR A 7 -6.66 6.57 2.59
C THR A 7 -5.70 5.94 3.59
N PHE A 8 -5.26 6.72 4.58
CA PHE A 8 -4.39 6.25 5.66
C PHE A 8 -5.21 5.80 6.88
N SER A 9 -4.82 4.66 7.48
CA SER A 9 -5.46 4.15 8.70
C SER A 9 -5.23 5.10 9.89
N ASN A 10 -6.13 5.09 10.86
CA ASN A 10 -5.96 5.91 12.08
C ASN A 10 -4.83 5.36 12.96
N HIS A 11 -4.67 4.04 13.01
CA HIS A 11 -3.59 3.38 13.74
C HIS A 11 -2.21 3.77 13.20
N PHE A 12 -2.00 3.70 11.88
CA PHE A 12 -0.72 4.10 11.26
C PHE A 12 -0.34 5.54 11.56
N LYS A 13 -1.27 6.49 11.45
CA LYS A 13 -1.00 7.90 11.78
C LYS A 13 -0.47 8.02 13.20
N ALA A 14 -1.09 7.34 14.16
CA ALA A 14 -0.66 7.37 15.55
C ALA A 14 0.74 6.75 15.74
N GLU A 15 1.03 5.62 15.09
CA GLU A 15 2.33 4.95 15.18
C GLU A 15 3.45 5.76 14.50
N LEU A 16 3.14 6.44 13.41
CA LEU A 16 4.05 7.39 12.76
C LEU A 16 4.43 8.53 13.71
N PHE A 17 3.46 9.13 14.42
CA PHE A 17 3.74 10.19 15.39
C PHE A 17 4.49 9.71 16.65
N LYS A 18 4.44 8.41 16.97
CA LYS A 18 5.23 7.82 18.05
C LYS A 18 6.68 7.54 17.62
N GLY A 19 6.98 7.60 16.33
CA GLY A 19 8.29 7.22 15.78
C GLY A 19 8.49 5.71 15.71
N ASN A 20 7.40 4.92 15.70
CA ASN A 20 7.44 3.46 15.62
C ASN A 20 7.49 2.94 14.17
N VAL A 21 7.42 3.84 13.18
CA VAL A 21 7.49 3.53 11.76
C VAL A 21 8.56 4.40 11.11
N ASP A 22 9.49 3.75 10.41
CA ASP A 22 10.54 4.37 9.61
C ASP A 22 10.21 4.18 8.12
N LEU A 23 9.76 5.25 7.43
CA LEU A 23 9.18 5.16 6.09
C LEU A 23 10.20 4.84 4.97
N ASP A 24 11.49 5.08 5.20
CA ASP A 24 12.59 4.73 4.28
C ASP A 24 13.54 3.66 4.83
N GLY A 25 13.47 3.34 6.13
CA GLY A 25 14.23 2.25 6.75
C GLY A 25 13.48 0.92 6.86
N ASP A 26 12.16 0.94 7.06
CA ASP A 26 11.38 -0.28 7.27
C ASP A 26 11.01 -1.00 5.95
N THR A 27 10.55 -2.25 6.08
CA THR A 27 10.04 -3.03 4.95
C THR A 27 8.53 -2.87 4.81
N PHE A 28 8.08 -2.38 3.66
CA PHE A 28 6.65 -2.28 3.33
C PHE A 28 6.26 -3.25 2.23
N LYS A 29 5.00 -3.68 2.27
CA LYS A 29 4.40 -4.55 1.25
C LYS A 29 3.02 -4.03 0.85
N VAL A 30 2.54 -4.47 -0.31
CA VAL A 30 1.21 -4.17 -0.82
C VAL A 30 0.46 -5.44 -1.19
N GLN A 31 -0.73 -5.63 -0.64
CA GLN A 31 -1.68 -6.70 -0.93
C GLN A 31 -2.84 -6.19 -1.78
N LEU A 32 -3.36 -7.03 -2.68
CA LEU A 32 -4.55 -6.73 -3.47
C LEU A 32 -5.76 -7.42 -2.85
N VAL A 33 -6.84 -6.67 -2.62
CA VAL A 33 -8.03 -7.18 -1.92
C VAL A 33 -9.32 -6.88 -2.67
N ASN A 34 -10.27 -7.80 -2.55
CA ASN A 34 -11.68 -7.65 -2.93
C ASN A 34 -12.53 -7.43 -1.67
N ALA A 35 -12.19 -6.39 -0.91
CA ALA A 35 -12.88 -5.94 0.28
C ALA A 35 -12.77 -4.43 0.40
N THR A 36 -13.58 -3.84 1.28
CA THR A 36 -13.48 -2.43 1.65
C THR A 36 -12.79 -2.36 3.02
N PRO A 37 -11.55 -1.84 3.11
CA PRO A 37 -10.89 -1.65 4.39
C PRO A 37 -11.65 -0.71 5.32
N ASP A 38 -11.51 -0.92 6.62
CA ASP A 38 -12.15 -0.11 7.66
C ASP A 38 -11.08 0.72 8.39
N ILE A 39 -11.22 2.05 8.39
CA ILE A 39 -10.22 2.99 8.91
C ILE A 39 -10.03 2.94 10.42
N ASP A 40 -11.02 2.39 11.14
CA ASP A 40 -11.06 2.36 12.59
C ASP A 40 -10.70 0.98 13.15
N THR A 41 -10.86 -0.09 12.37
CA THR A 41 -10.66 -1.48 12.87
C THR A 41 -9.59 -2.29 12.15
N TRP A 42 -9.14 -1.89 10.96
CA TRP A 42 -8.02 -2.58 10.29
C TRP A 42 -6.70 -1.96 10.74
N GLU A 43 -6.08 -2.58 11.74
CA GLU A 43 -4.87 -2.08 12.39
C GLU A 43 -3.63 -2.84 11.89
N ASN A 44 -3.74 -4.17 11.80
CA ASN A 44 -2.64 -5.06 11.47
C ASN A 44 -2.95 -5.98 10.27
N GLU A 45 -1.92 -6.60 9.68
CA GLU A 45 -2.05 -7.45 8.49
C GLU A 45 -3.03 -8.61 8.68
N ASP A 46 -3.21 -9.12 9.91
CA ASP A 46 -4.18 -10.17 10.23
C ASP A 46 -5.65 -9.69 10.25
N ASP A 47 -5.90 -8.37 10.26
CA ASP A 47 -7.23 -7.80 10.04
C ASP A 47 -7.61 -7.73 8.55
N ILE A 48 -6.62 -7.88 7.65
CA ILE A 48 -6.88 -7.82 6.21
C ILE A 48 -7.75 -9.01 5.81
N THR A 49 -8.91 -8.70 5.22
CA THR A 49 -9.80 -9.70 4.65
C THR A 49 -9.96 -9.53 3.14
N GLY A 50 -10.37 -10.60 2.48
CA GLY A 50 -10.65 -10.57 1.04
C GLY A 50 -9.42 -10.44 0.15
N GLU A 51 -8.23 -10.84 0.63
CA GLU A 51 -7.05 -10.94 -0.24
C GLU A 51 -7.36 -11.81 -1.47
N ILE A 52 -6.98 -11.32 -2.65
CA ILE A 52 -7.26 -12.03 -3.89
C ILE A 52 -6.49 -13.35 -3.97
N SER A 53 -7.06 -14.31 -4.69
CA SER A 53 -6.37 -15.52 -5.10
C SER A 53 -6.49 -15.68 -6.60
N ALA A 54 -5.36 -15.58 -7.30
CA ALA A 54 -5.29 -15.68 -8.74
C ALA A 54 -3.92 -16.22 -9.17
N THR A 55 -3.85 -16.86 -10.34
CA THR A 55 -2.55 -17.22 -10.93
C THR A 55 -1.76 -15.94 -11.21
N GLY A 56 -0.47 -15.94 -10.88
CA GLY A 56 0.39 -14.74 -10.97
C GLY A 56 0.36 -13.85 -9.73
N TYR A 57 -0.51 -14.13 -8.75
CA TYR A 57 -0.51 -13.48 -7.44
C TYR A 57 0.14 -14.39 -6.38
N THR A 58 0.84 -13.78 -5.42
CA THR A 58 1.41 -14.46 -4.25
C THR A 58 0.78 -13.88 -3.01
N THR A 59 0.29 -14.74 -2.11
CA THR A 59 -0.27 -14.36 -0.81
C THR A 59 0.70 -13.50 -0.02
N GLY A 60 0.19 -12.47 0.64
CA GLY A 60 0.98 -11.42 1.26
C GLY A 60 1.44 -10.34 0.27
N GLY A 61 1.08 -10.44 -1.01
CA GLY A 61 1.37 -9.43 -2.02
C GLY A 61 2.85 -9.22 -2.33
N LYS A 62 3.23 -8.00 -2.71
CA LYS A 62 4.59 -7.63 -3.15
C LYS A 62 5.28 -6.66 -2.20
N THR A 63 6.59 -6.81 -2.04
CA THR A 63 7.43 -5.84 -1.33
C THR A 63 7.60 -4.57 -2.16
N LEU A 64 7.45 -3.42 -1.51
CA LEU A 64 7.70 -2.11 -2.10
C LEU A 64 9.21 -1.90 -2.28
N ALA A 65 9.59 -1.20 -3.33
CA ALA A 65 10.98 -0.94 -3.67
C ALA A 65 11.24 0.56 -3.85
N SER A 66 12.49 0.98 -3.67
CA SER A 66 12.90 2.38 -3.80
C SER A 66 12.12 3.33 -2.88
N LEU A 67 11.86 2.88 -1.65
CA LEU A 67 11.27 3.72 -0.59
C LEU A 67 12.15 4.95 -0.40
N LEU A 68 11.54 6.13 -0.43
CA LEU A 68 12.24 7.38 -0.30
C LEU A 68 11.38 8.41 0.42
N VAL A 69 11.94 9.05 1.45
CA VAL A 69 11.38 10.26 2.05
C VAL A 69 12.21 11.45 1.56
N THR A 70 11.55 12.44 0.97
CA THR A 70 12.20 13.67 0.46
C THR A 70 11.61 14.92 1.05
N GLU A 71 12.45 15.94 1.21
CA GLU A 71 12.05 17.30 1.54
C GLU A 71 11.89 18.08 0.22
N ASN A 72 10.72 18.69 0.03
CA ASN A 72 10.41 19.54 -1.11
C ASN A 72 10.23 21.00 -0.65
N ASP A 73 11.35 21.71 -0.66
CA ASP A 73 11.43 23.13 -0.30
C ASP A 73 10.65 24.06 -1.24
N THR A 74 10.35 23.62 -2.47
CA THR A 74 9.64 24.46 -3.44
C THR A 74 8.14 24.51 -3.14
N ASN A 75 7.61 23.41 -2.60
CA ASN A 75 6.18 23.25 -2.32
C ASN A 75 5.88 23.17 -0.82
N ASP A 76 6.87 23.47 0.04
CA ASP A 76 6.80 23.44 1.50
C ASP A 76 6.23 22.10 2.04
N ARG A 77 6.73 20.95 1.55
CA ARG A 77 6.20 19.63 1.93
C ARG A 77 7.27 18.56 2.10
N ALA A 78 6.99 17.58 2.94
CA ALA A 78 7.71 16.31 2.97
C ALA A 78 6.93 15.27 2.16
N GLU A 79 7.62 14.46 1.35
CA GLU A 79 7.02 13.47 0.45
C GLU A 79 7.57 12.08 0.76
N TRP A 80 6.71 11.07 0.78
CA TRP A 80 7.09 9.66 0.80
C TRP A 80 6.65 9.00 -0.49
N ASP A 81 7.60 8.37 -1.19
CA ASP A 81 7.40 7.75 -2.49
C ASP A 81 8.08 6.37 -2.60
N PHE A 82 7.63 5.59 -3.58
CA PHE A 82 8.21 4.31 -3.95
C PHE A 82 7.88 3.94 -5.39
N ALA A 83 8.63 2.98 -5.94
CA ALA A 83 8.46 2.55 -7.33
C ALA A 83 7.11 1.86 -7.58
N ASP A 84 6.57 2.07 -8.80
CA ASP A 84 5.39 1.35 -9.31
C ASP A 84 5.49 -0.17 -9.10
N VAL A 85 4.38 -0.79 -8.72
CA VAL A 85 4.34 -2.22 -8.38
C VAL A 85 3.65 -3.00 -9.48
N THR A 86 4.39 -3.92 -10.11
CA THR A 86 3.86 -4.73 -11.22
C THR A 86 3.74 -6.21 -10.84
N TRP A 87 2.55 -6.80 -11.04
CA TRP A 87 2.31 -8.24 -11.06
C TRP A 87 2.23 -8.72 -12.50
N THR A 88 3.20 -9.54 -12.90
CA THR A 88 3.31 -10.04 -14.27
C THR A 88 2.30 -11.14 -14.53
N SER A 89 1.59 -11.07 -15.65
CA SER A 89 0.60 -12.09 -16.06
C SER A 89 -0.42 -12.43 -14.96
N LEU A 90 -0.97 -11.40 -14.31
CA LEU A 90 -1.96 -11.57 -13.24
C LEU A 90 -3.29 -11.98 -13.85
N ALA A 91 -3.71 -13.22 -13.60
CA ALA A 91 -4.99 -13.76 -14.07
C ALA A 91 -6.17 -12.91 -13.58
N THR A 92 -7.31 -13.05 -14.25
CA THR A 92 -8.53 -12.28 -13.95
C THR A 92 -8.92 -12.41 -12.47
N ALA A 93 -8.95 -11.28 -11.78
CA ALA A 93 -9.35 -11.14 -10.39
C ALA A 93 -10.12 -9.83 -10.23
N THR A 94 -11.12 -9.83 -9.35
CA THR A 94 -11.78 -8.61 -8.91
C THR A 94 -10.92 -7.97 -7.83
N ILE A 95 -10.50 -6.72 -8.03
CA ILE A 95 -9.63 -5.97 -7.12
C ILE A 95 -10.33 -4.65 -6.82
N ASN A 96 -10.59 -4.40 -5.53
CA ASN A 96 -11.25 -3.18 -5.07
C ASN A 96 -10.26 -2.22 -4.41
N ASN A 97 -9.26 -2.75 -3.69
CA ASN A 97 -8.29 -1.94 -2.98
C ASN A 97 -6.89 -2.59 -3.04
N ALA A 98 -5.86 -1.76 -3.03
CA ALA A 98 -4.48 -2.16 -2.77
C ALA A 98 -4.07 -1.67 -1.38
N VAL A 99 -3.86 -2.59 -0.44
CA VAL A 99 -3.56 -2.29 0.97
C VAL A 99 -2.05 -2.30 1.17
N VAL A 100 -1.49 -1.17 1.59
CA VAL A 100 -0.08 -1.02 1.95
C VAL A 100 0.07 -1.24 3.45
N TYR A 101 1.07 -2.01 3.85
CA TYR A 101 1.36 -2.32 5.24
C TYR A 101 2.86 -2.43 5.52
N LEU A 102 3.25 -2.05 6.72
CA LEU A 102 4.55 -2.33 7.31
C LEU A 102 4.64 -3.83 7.56
N ASN A 103 5.68 -4.48 7.03
CA ASN A 103 5.90 -5.90 7.21
C ASN A 103 6.96 -6.17 8.28
N THR A 104 6.51 -6.66 9.44
CA THR A 104 7.39 -7.09 10.54
C THR A 104 7.77 -8.57 10.47
N GLY A 105 7.18 -9.31 9.52
CA GLY A 105 7.29 -10.76 9.43
C GLY A 105 6.27 -11.52 10.29
N VAL A 106 5.46 -10.82 11.09
CA VAL A 106 4.37 -11.38 11.90
C VAL A 106 3.12 -10.54 11.67
N ALA A 107 2.05 -11.17 11.18
CA ALA A 107 0.85 -10.45 10.73
C ALA A 107 0.23 -9.54 11.81
N ALA A 108 0.12 -10.03 13.05
CA ALA A 108 -0.41 -9.30 14.20
C ALA A 108 0.42 -8.08 14.65
N THR A 109 1.62 -7.88 14.10
CA THR A 109 2.46 -6.70 14.37
C THR A 109 2.78 -5.90 13.11
N SER A 110 2.37 -6.39 11.94
CA SER A 110 2.52 -5.72 10.67
C SER A 110 1.45 -4.64 10.52
N ILE A 111 1.81 -3.37 10.67
CA ILE A 111 0.86 -2.24 10.72
C ILE A 111 0.30 -1.92 9.33
N ILE A 112 -1.01 -1.82 9.20
CA ILE A 112 -1.65 -1.31 7.96
C ILE A 112 -1.41 0.19 7.85
N VAL A 113 -0.70 0.61 6.80
CA VAL A 113 -0.43 2.02 6.49
C VAL A 113 -1.69 2.70 5.96
N GLY A 114 -2.32 2.06 4.98
CA GLY A 114 -3.44 2.62 4.24
C GLY A 114 -3.74 1.82 2.99
N TRP A 115 -4.63 2.33 2.16
CA TRP A 115 -5.01 1.66 0.92
C TRP A 115 -5.30 2.65 -0.20
N VAL A 116 -5.15 2.14 -1.42
CA VAL A 116 -5.47 2.83 -2.67
C VAL A 116 -6.75 2.21 -3.22
N ALA A 117 -7.74 3.04 -3.55
CA ALA A 117 -8.95 2.57 -4.21
C ALA A 117 -8.66 2.18 -5.68
N ILE A 118 -9.08 0.99 -6.07
CA ILE A 118 -8.82 0.39 -7.38
C ILE A 118 -10.10 0.37 -8.20
N SER A 119 -10.01 0.82 -9.44
CA SER A 119 -11.14 0.82 -10.39
C SER A 119 -10.91 -0.11 -11.59
N THR A 120 -9.75 -0.77 -11.66
CA THR A 120 -9.40 -1.67 -12.75
C THR A 120 -9.12 -3.07 -12.24
N ASN A 121 -9.72 -4.06 -12.89
CA ASN A 121 -9.50 -5.46 -12.57
C ASN A 121 -8.39 -6.04 -13.47
N SER A 122 -7.69 -7.05 -12.96
CA SER A 122 -6.72 -7.79 -13.76
C SER A 122 -7.42 -8.62 -14.86
N ASN A 123 -6.69 -8.95 -15.92
CA ASN A 123 -7.26 -9.61 -17.11
C ASN A 123 -6.34 -10.68 -17.74
N GLY A 124 -5.31 -11.14 -17.00
CA GLY A 124 -4.30 -12.08 -17.48
C GLY A 124 -3.02 -11.43 -18.02
N GLY A 125 -3.02 -10.11 -18.25
CA GLY A 125 -1.83 -9.35 -18.59
C GLY A 125 -1.03 -8.88 -17.36
N ASP A 126 -0.05 -8.01 -17.60
CA ASP A 126 0.66 -7.33 -16.53
C ASP A 126 -0.27 -6.33 -15.84
N TYR A 127 -0.37 -6.42 -14.53
CA TYR A 127 -1.15 -5.53 -13.70
C TYR A 127 -0.20 -4.62 -12.92
N THR A 128 -0.31 -3.30 -13.11
CA THR A 128 0.58 -2.32 -12.48
C THR A 128 -0.21 -1.37 -11.61
N LEU A 129 0.09 -1.37 -10.31
CA LEU A 129 -0.30 -0.30 -9.40
C LEU A 129 0.63 0.88 -9.63
N GLN A 130 0.10 1.93 -10.27
CA GLN A 130 0.85 3.15 -10.57
C GLN A 130 0.77 4.13 -9.39
N ILE A 131 1.91 4.52 -8.86
CA ILE A 131 2.03 5.51 -7.78
C ILE A 131 2.12 6.91 -8.41
N ASN A 132 1.60 7.91 -7.70
CA ASN A 132 1.66 9.28 -8.17
C ASN A 132 3.12 9.78 -8.13
N ALA A 133 3.54 10.52 -9.16
CA ALA A 133 4.87 11.13 -9.20
C ALA A 133 5.11 12.17 -8.08
N ASN A 134 4.06 12.63 -7.40
CA ASN A 134 4.14 13.46 -6.18
C ASN A 134 4.26 12.64 -4.88
N GLY A 135 4.52 11.34 -4.99
CA GLY A 135 4.59 10.42 -3.86
C GLY A 135 3.26 9.74 -3.53
N PHE A 136 3.38 8.71 -2.69
CA PHE A 136 2.26 8.01 -2.06
C PHE A 136 1.66 8.82 -0.90
N ALA A 137 2.50 9.54 -0.15
CA ALA A 137 2.06 10.40 0.94
C ALA A 137 2.82 11.73 0.90
N HIS A 138 2.18 12.80 1.37
CA HIS A 138 2.89 14.04 1.67
C HIS A 138 2.30 14.74 2.89
N LEU A 139 3.13 15.50 3.59
CA LEU A 139 2.74 16.38 4.68
C LEU A 139 3.09 17.82 4.29
N SER A 140 2.12 18.73 4.44
CA SER A 140 2.19 20.15 4.10
C SER A 140 1.54 20.99 5.20
#